data_AF-A0A2G5DMZ8-F1
#
_entry.id   AF-A0A2G5DMZ8-F1
#
_cell.length_a   1.000
_cell.length_b   1.000
_cell.length_c   1.000
_cell.angle_alpha   90.00
_cell.angle_beta   90.00
_cell.angle_gamma   90.00
#
_symmetry.space_group_name_H-M   'P 1'
#
loop_
_entity.id
_entity.type
_entity.pdbx_description
1 polymer ?
#
loop_
_entity_poly.entity_id
_entity_poly.type
_entity_poly.pdbx_seq_one_letter_code
_entity_poly.pdbx_strand_id
1 'polypeptide(L)'
;MSSANTKKRHGPSVKRQHGKKARFMKDMMNGIFEGVNERLDKLTYTIHPFSFGKQLRQSVMEVQGFNERFLNAAFRYLMKDRTEAEIFVLTNEEGKRDILNDLCMMIRN
;
A
#
# COMPACT_ATOMS: atom_id res chain seq x y z
N MET A 1 -15.73 85.08 -8.39
CA MET A 1 -15.97 83.83 -9.15
C MET A 1 -14.69 83.01 -9.17
N SER A 2 -14.86 81.69 -9.00
CA SER A 2 -13.92 80.60 -9.29
C SER A 2 -12.74 80.38 -8.33
N SER A 3 -12.40 79.16 -7.91
CA SER A 3 -13.14 77.89 -7.71
C SER A 3 -12.21 77.01 -6.87
N ALA A 4 -12.77 76.32 -5.88
CA ALA A 4 -12.07 75.40 -4.99
C ALA A 4 -11.53 74.17 -5.75
N ASN A 5 -10.28 73.78 -5.51
CA ASN A 5 -9.73 72.52 -6.00
C ASN A 5 -9.60 71.53 -4.82
N THR A 6 -10.61 70.69 -4.63
CA THR A 6 -10.60 69.63 -3.62
C THR A 6 -9.83 68.41 -4.12
N LYS A 7 -8.58 68.27 -3.66
CA LYS A 7 -7.74 67.09 -3.89
C LYS A 7 -8.27 65.93 -3.03
N LYS A 8 -9.10 65.05 -3.61
CA LYS A 8 -9.58 63.81 -2.96
C LYS A 8 -8.39 62.91 -2.60
N ARG A 9 -8.07 62.81 -1.31
CA ARG A 9 -7.15 61.80 -0.76
C ARG A 9 -7.91 60.48 -0.64
N HIS A 10 -7.61 59.52 -1.51
CA HIS A 10 -8.04 58.14 -1.32
C HIS A 10 -7.34 57.54 -0.09
N GLY A 11 -8.13 57.19 0.93
CA GLY A 11 -7.68 56.40 2.07
C GLY A 11 -7.28 54.96 1.66
N PRO A 12 -6.59 54.22 2.54
CA PRO A 12 -5.78 53.07 2.15
C PRO A 12 -6.63 51.88 1.71
N SER A 13 -6.26 51.28 0.57
CA SER A 13 -6.87 50.07 0.02
C SER A 13 -6.55 48.85 0.90
N VAL A 14 -7.49 48.52 1.79
CA VAL A 14 -7.48 47.27 2.58
C VAL A 14 -7.98 46.13 1.69
N LYS A 15 -7.19 45.71 0.69
CA LYS A 15 -7.51 44.53 -0.16
C LYS A 15 -6.33 43.56 -0.39
N ARG A 16 -5.24 43.68 0.37
CA ARG A 16 -4.01 42.89 0.13
C ARG A 16 -3.72 41.75 1.11
N GLN A 17 -4.50 41.59 2.19
CA GLN A 17 -4.27 40.53 3.17
C GLN A 17 -4.91 39.18 2.80
N HIS A 18 -6.06 39.18 2.11
CA HIS A 18 -6.78 37.94 1.78
C HIS A 18 -6.03 37.03 0.80
N GLY A 19 -5.33 37.58 -0.20
CA GLY A 19 -4.58 36.78 -1.18
C GLY A 19 -3.33 36.09 -0.60
N LYS A 20 -2.69 36.67 0.42
CA LYS A 20 -1.55 36.04 1.10
C LYS A 20 -2.00 34.85 1.95
N LYS A 21 -3.12 34.98 2.66
CA LYS A 21 -3.70 33.92 3.47
C LYS A 21 -4.18 32.73 2.62
N ALA A 22 -4.80 33.01 1.47
CA ALA A 22 -5.22 31.97 0.53
C ALA A 22 -4.03 31.20 -0.08
N ARG A 23 -2.95 31.90 -0.44
CA ARG A 23 -1.72 31.24 -0.92
C ARG A 23 -1.06 30.39 0.17
N PHE A 24 -0.93 30.93 1.38
CA PHE A 24 -0.38 30.20 2.51
C PHE A 24 -1.17 28.92 2.83
N MET A 25 -2.50 28.98 2.81
CA MET A 25 -3.34 27.79 2.99
C MET A 25 -3.17 26.76 1.87
N LYS A 26 -3.01 27.21 0.62
CA LYS A 26 -2.75 26.32 -0.52
C LYS A 26 -1.40 25.61 -0.40
N ASP A 27 -0.35 26.35 -0.03
CA ASP A 27 1.00 25.80 0.13
C ASP A 27 1.04 24.81 1.31
N MET A 28 0.32 25.10 2.39
CA MET A 28 0.18 24.19 3.54
C MET A 28 -0.57 22.90 3.15
N MET A 29 -1.67 23.00 2.39
CA MET A 29 -2.39 21.82 1.90
C MET A 29 -1.55 20.99 0.95
N ASN A 30 -0.79 21.62 0.04
CA ASN A 30 0.12 20.92 -0.86
C ASN A 30 1.21 20.17 -0.08
N GLY A 31 1.83 20.80 0.93
CA GLY A 31 2.84 20.14 1.76
C GLY A 31 2.29 18.97 2.58
N ILE A 32 1.04 19.07 3.07
CA ILE A 32 0.35 17.94 3.73
C ILE A 32 0.09 16.82 2.73
N PHE A 33 -0.38 17.14 1.52
CA PHE A 33 -0.72 16.16 0.50
C PHE A 33 0.52 15.42 -0.03
N GLU A 34 1.61 16.15 -0.26
CA GLU A 34 2.92 15.59 -0.60
C GLU A 34 3.43 14.66 0.51
N GLY A 35 3.36 15.09 1.77
CA GLY A 35 3.78 14.27 2.91
C GLY A 35 2.91 13.01 3.12
N VAL A 36 1.63 13.05 2.74
CA VAL A 36 0.73 11.87 2.75
C VAL A 36 1.08 10.94 1.59
N ASN A 37 1.30 11.47 0.38
CA ASN A 37 1.68 10.67 -0.78
C ASN A 37 3.03 9.98 -0.57
N GLU A 38 4.04 10.67 -0.03
CA GLU A 38 5.33 10.04 0.31
C GLU A 38 5.18 8.90 1.32
N ARG A 39 4.28 9.04 2.29
CA ARG A 39 4.00 7.99 3.27
C ARG A 39 3.24 6.82 2.65
N LEU A 40 2.30 7.08 1.72
CA LEU A 40 1.62 6.05 0.95
C LEU A 40 2.58 5.31 0.00
N ASP A 41 3.50 6.01 -0.65
CA ASP A 41 4.53 5.39 -1.51
C ASP A 41 5.49 4.54 -0.68
N LYS A 42 5.93 5.03 0.49
CA LYS A 42 6.75 4.25 1.43
C LYS A 42 6.00 3.02 1.96
N LEU A 43 4.69 3.14 2.23
CA LEU A 43 3.84 2.01 2.63
C LEU A 43 3.68 0.99 1.49
N THR A 44 3.52 1.46 0.25
CA THR A 44 3.44 0.62 -0.95
C THR A 44 4.77 -0.09 -1.22
N TYR A 45 5.90 0.55 -0.92
CA TYR A 45 7.23 -0.06 -1.01
C TYR A 45 7.48 -1.11 0.10
N THR A 46 6.95 -0.89 1.31
CA THR A 46 7.07 -1.87 2.41
C THR A 46 6.16 -3.07 2.23
N ILE A 47 5.00 -2.86 1.62
CA ILE A 47 4.07 -3.93 1.23
C ILE A 47 4.38 -4.30 -0.22
N HIS A 48 5.54 -4.91 -0.48
CA HIS A 48 5.79 -5.48 -1.81
C HIS A 48 4.68 -6.54 -2.03
N PRO A 49 3.71 -6.35 -2.94
CA PRO A 49 2.49 -7.18 -3.00
C PRO A 49 2.75 -8.65 -3.37
N PHE A 50 4.01 -9.01 -3.59
CA PHE A 50 4.49 -10.30 -4.02
C PHE A 50 5.49 -10.94 -3.03
N SER A 51 5.79 -10.33 -1.87
CA SER A 51 6.78 -10.89 -0.93
C SER A 51 6.30 -12.21 -0.33
N PHE A 52 5.08 -12.22 0.24
CA PHE A 52 4.50 -13.42 0.85
C PHE A 52 4.25 -14.52 -0.19
N GLY A 53 3.64 -14.18 -1.33
CA GLY A 53 3.36 -15.16 -2.38
C GLY A 53 4.65 -15.80 -2.95
N LYS A 54 5.74 -15.03 -3.09
CA LYS A 54 7.04 -15.58 -3.47
C LYS A 54 7.61 -16.51 -2.40
N GLN A 55 7.57 -16.09 -1.13
CA GLN A 55 8.03 -16.90 0.00
C GLN A 55 7.25 -18.20 0.13
N LEU A 56 5.91 -18.14 0.03
CA LEU A 56 5.04 -19.30 0.04
C LEU A 56 5.35 -20.23 -1.13
N ARG A 57 5.46 -19.69 -2.36
CA ARG A 57 5.79 -20.50 -3.53
C ARG A 57 7.13 -21.19 -3.37
N GLN A 58 8.15 -20.49 -2.91
CA GLN A 58 9.46 -21.08 -2.66
C GLN A 58 9.36 -22.19 -1.62
N SER A 59 8.72 -21.91 -0.48
CA SER A 59 8.55 -22.90 0.58
C SER A 59 7.76 -24.13 0.16
N VAL A 60 6.78 -24.02 -0.75
CA VAL A 60 6.03 -25.16 -1.28
C VAL A 60 6.89 -25.96 -2.25
N MET A 61 7.63 -25.28 -3.14
CA MET A 61 8.43 -25.93 -4.18
C MET A 61 9.68 -26.63 -3.64
N GLU A 62 10.18 -26.23 -2.48
CA GLU A 62 11.33 -26.85 -1.82
C GLU A 62 10.98 -28.20 -1.17
N VAL A 63 9.70 -28.52 -0.96
CA VAL A 63 9.30 -29.79 -0.32
C VAL A 63 9.51 -30.98 -1.26
N GLN A 64 10.44 -31.84 -0.89
CA GLN A 64 10.76 -33.06 -1.64
C GLN A 64 9.67 -34.12 -1.52
N GLY A 65 9.61 -35.03 -2.52
CA GLY A 65 8.70 -36.18 -2.52
C GLY A 65 7.37 -35.95 -3.25
N PHE A 66 7.13 -34.74 -3.75
CA PHE A 66 5.94 -34.39 -4.53
C PHE A 66 6.29 -33.97 -5.95
N ASN A 67 5.36 -34.21 -6.87
CA ASN A 67 5.54 -33.75 -8.26
C ASN A 67 5.19 -32.25 -8.39
N GLU A 68 5.81 -31.59 -9.36
CA GLU A 68 5.66 -30.15 -9.57
C GLU A 68 4.22 -29.72 -9.88
N ARG A 69 3.43 -30.57 -10.57
CA ARG A 69 2.02 -30.27 -10.87
C ARG A 69 1.20 -30.16 -9.59
N PHE A 70 1.40 -31.09 -8.67
CA PHE A 70 0.75 -31.10 -7.37
C PHE A 70 1.20 -29.90 -6.53
N LEU A 71 2.50 -29.62 -6.46
CA LEU A 71 3.04 -28.47 -5.72
C LEU A 71 2.46 -27.13 -6.23
N ASN A 72 2.29 -26.99 -7.54
CA ASN A 72 1.61 -25.83 -8.12
C ASN A 72 0.12 -25.74 -7.73
N ALA A 73 -0.58 -26.87 -7.62
CA ALA A 73 -1.97 -26.92 -7.17
C ALA A 73 -2.08 -26.57 -5.67
N ALA A 74 -1.20 -27.13 -4.83
CA ALA A 74 -1.11 -26.82 -3.41
C ALA A 74 -0.81 -25.34 -3.17
N PHE A 75 0.13 -24.75 -3.92
CA PHE A 75 0.39 -23.32 -3.86
C PHE A 75 -0.87 -22.48 -4.17
N ARG A 76 -1.60 -22.83 -5.23
CA ARG A 76 -2.86 -22.13 -5.58
C ARG A 76 -3.93 -22.31 -4.52
N TYR A 77 -3.98 -23.47 -3.84
CA TYR A 77 -4.90 -23.72 -2.75
C TYR A 77 -4.56 -22.86 -1.54
N LEU A 78 -3.31 -22.90 -1.08
CA LEU A 78 -2.82 -22.10 0.06
C LEU A 78 -2.97 -20.60 -0.22
N MET A 79 -2.78 -20.13 -1.44
CA MET A 79 -3.04 -18.73 -1.80
C MET A 79 -4.51 -18.28 -1.62
N LYS A 80 -5.47 -19.21 -1.52
CA LYS A 80 -6.88 -18.89 -1.25
C LYS A 80 -7.16 -18.73 0.25
N ASP A 81 -6.37 -19.37 1.11
CA ASP A 81 -6.51 -19.29 2.55
C ASP A 81 -5.20 -18.80 3.18
N ARG A 82 -5.22 -17.52 3.56
CA ARG A 82 -4.05 -16.85 4.11
C ARG A 82 -3.58 -17.46 5.43
N THR A 83 -4.49 -17.97 6.26
CA THR A 83 -4.14 -18.55 7.55
C THR A 83 -3.40 -19.87 7.34
N GLU A 84 -3.91 -20.74 6.48
CA GLU A 84 -3.23 -21.99 6.11
C GLU A 84 -1.87 -21.73 5.45
N ALA A 85 -1.77 -20.72 4.60
CA ALA A 85 -0.50 -20.34 3.99
C ALA A 85 0.54 -19.85 5.02
N GLU A 86 0.11 -19.06 6.02
CA GLU A 86 0.99 -18.59 7.09
C GLU A 86 1.45 -19.76 7.98
N ILE A 87 0.53 -20.66 8.34
CA ILE A 87 0.86 -21.92 9.06
C ILE A 87 1.90 -22.71 8.27
N PHE A 88 1.67 -22.92 6.97
CA PHE A 88 2.58 -23.66 6.11
C PHE A 88 4.00 -23.07 6.11
N VAL A 89 4.13 -21.75 5.95
CA VAL A 89 5.45 -21.08 5.91
C VAL A 89 6.18 -21.21 7.25
N LEU A 90 5.47 -21.13 8.38
CA LEU A 90 6.03 -21.22 9.73
C LEU A 90 6.37 -22.65 10.18
N THR A 91 5.87 -23.65 9.47
CA THR A 91 6.06 -25.07 9.82
C THR A 91 7.43 -25.58 9.36
N ASN A 92 7.96 -26.58 10.07
CA ASN A 92 9.19 -27.28 9.66
C ASN A 92 8.96 -28.18 8.42
N GLU A 93 10.01 -28.79 7.88
CA GLU A 93 9.86 -29.64 6.69
C GLU A 93 8.90 -30.81 6.87
N GLU A 94 8.94 -31.48 8.04
CA GLU A 94 8.11 -32.65 8.30
C GLU A 94 6.62 -32.28 8.31
N GLY A 95 6.24 -31.24 9.05
CA GLY A 95 4.86 -30.76 9.06
C GLY A 95 4.43 -30.16 7.71
N LYS A 96 5.34 -29.58 6.92
CA LYS A 96 5.03 -29.19 5.53
C LYS A 96 4.67 -30.39 4.67
N ARG A 97 5.34 -31.53 4.84
CA ARG A 97 4.98 -32.77 4.13
C ARG A 97 3.62 -33.29 4.58
N ASP A 98 3.31 -33.23 5.87
CA ASP A 98 2.00 -33.64 6.40
C ASP A 98 0.87 -32.79 5.83
N ILE A 99 1.01 -31.46 5.85
CA ILE A 99 0.03 -30.54 5.25
C ILE A 99 -0.15 -30.82 3.75
N LEU A 100 0.94 -31.08 3.02
CA LEU A 100 0.85 -31.43 1.59
C LEU A 100 0.22 -32.81 1.36
N ASN A 101 0.43 -33.78 2.25
CA ASN A 101 -0.23 -35.08 2.16
C ASN A 101 -1.74 -34.96 2.40
N ASP A 102 -2.16 -34.17 3.38
CA ASP A 102 -3.57 -33.87 3.65
C ASP A 102 -4.22 -33.18 2.45
N LEU A 103 -3.54 -32.18 1.87
CA LEU A 103 -3.96 -31.52 0.64
C LEU A 103 -4.05 -32.48 -0.55
N CYS A 104 -3.16 -33.46 -0.64
CA CYS A 104 -3.20 -34.49 -1.69
C CYS A 104 -4.49 -35.32 -1.62
N MET A 105 -4.97 -35.61 -0.41
CA MET A 105 -6.25 -36.31 -0.22
C MET A 105 -7.44 -35.41 -0.57
N MET A 106 -7.37 -34.11 -0.30
CA MET A 106 -8.44 -33.17 -0.64
C MET A 106 -8.51 -32.84 -2.14
N ILE A 107 -7.37 -32.75 -2.84
CA ILE A 107 -7.32 -32.40 -4.27
C ILE A 107 -7.69 -33.59 -5.17
N ARG A 108 -7.57 -34.82 -4.67
CA ARG A 108 -7.93 -36.05 -5.41
C ARG A 108 -9.42 -36.40 -5.37
N ASN A 109 -10.19 -35.82 -4.46
CA ASN A 109 -11.64 -35.98 -4.35
C ASN A 109 -12.38 -34.82 -5.02
#